data_AF-A0A8K0S7A0-F1
#
_entry.id   AF-A0A8K0S7A0-F1
#
_cell.length_a   1.000
_cell.length_b   1.000
_cell.length_c   1.000
_cell.angle_alpha   90.00
_cell.angle_beta   90.00
_cell.angle_gamma   90.00
#
_symmetry.space_group_name_H-M   'P 1'
#
loop_
_entity.id
_entity.type
_entity.pdbx_description
1 polymer ?
#
loop_
_entity_poly.entity_id
_entity_poly.type
_entity_poly.pdbx_seq_one_letter_code
_entity_poly.pdbx_strand_id
1 'polypeptide(L)'
;MPISLPLPSLLATATGITGSAWASGCIASMSLAGIPAALQLSAPNSAIVWQEFFNRGIALMPKVAVTTALAYTYASYSAYQEGRKWKGLAAGGALTVAIVPFTLMFMSSTNNLLFKAAAGTLEASQEDVAKLIGRWGVLNLVRSLLPLAGTIIGLSTVLQSL
;
A
#
# COMPACT_ATOMS: atom_id res chain seq x y z
N MET A 1 28.07 -16.51 19.02
CA MET A 1 26.80 -17.18 19.34
C MET A 1 25.83 -16.93 18.20
N PRO A 2 25.04 -17.91 17.75
CA PRO A 2 23.93 -17.60 16.85
C PRO A 2 23.00 -16.62 17.54
N ILE A 3 22.64 -15.53 16.86
CA ILE A 3 21.75 -14.50 17.39
C ILE A 3 20.34 -15.10 17.44
N SER A 4 19.86 -15.42 18.65
CA SER A 4 18.48 -15.84 18.88
C SER A 4 17.62 -14.60 19.18
N LEU A 5 16.76 -14.24 18.24
CA LEU A 5 15.77 -13.18 18.47
C LEU A 5 14.80 -13.61 19.57
N PRO A 6 14.52 -12.77 20.59
CA PRO A 6 13.42 -13.02 21.50
C PRO A 6 12.11 -13.19 20.73
N LEU A 7 11.27 -14.15 21.13
CA LEU A 7 10.01 -14.46 20.44
C LEU A 7 9.16 -13.21 20.11
N PRO A 8 8.99 -12.22 21.02
CA PRO A 8 8.25 -11.00 20.69
C PRO A 8 8.87 -10.19 19.55
N SER A 9 10.21 -10.06 19.51
CA SER A 9 10.92 -9.34 18.45
C SER A 9 10.81 -10.07 17.11
N LEU A 10 10.89 -11.41 17.13
CA LEU A 10 10.70 -12.23 15.95
C LEU A 10 9.28 -12.09 15.40
N LEU A 11 8.26 -12.19 16.26
CA LEU A 11 6.86 -12.04 15.86
C LEU A 11 6.59 -10.65 15.28
N ALA A 12 7.08 -9.59 15.93
CA ALA A 12 6.91 -8.22 15.42
C ALA A 12 7.61 -8.01 14.07
N THR A 13 8.83 -8.54 13.92
CA THR A 13 9.58 -8.49 12.66
C THR A 13 8.85 -9.22 11.53
N ALA A 14 8.41 -10.46 11.80
CA ALA A 14 7.65 -11.25 10.84
C ALA A 14 6.32 -10.57 10.47
N THR A 15 5.61 -10.02 11.45
CA THR A 15 4.36 -9.28 11.24
C THR A 15 4.57 -8.02 10.38
N GLY A 16 5.64 -7.26 10.64
CA GLY A 16 5.99 -6.10 9.82
C GLY A 16 6.26 -6.48 8.36
N ILE A 17 7.13 -7.47 8.13
CA ILE A 17 7.52 -7.91 6.77
C ILE A 17 6.32 -8.50 6.01
N THR A 18 5.57 -9.40 6.65
CA THR A 18 4.41 -10.03 6.01
C THR A 18 3.28 -9.04 5.78
N GLY A 19 3.02 -8.15 6.74
CA GLY A 19 2.03 -7.08 6.62
C GLY A 19 2.33 -6.12 5.47
N SER A 20 3.58 -5.68 5.31
CA SER A 20 3.96 -4.81 4.19
C SER A 20 3.92 -5.55 2.85
N ALA A 21 4.34 -6.82 2.80
CA ALA A 21 4.27 -7.62 1.58
C ALA A 21 2.82 -7.82 1.12
N TRP A 22 1.94 -8.17 2.06
CA TRP A 22 0.52 -8.34 1.80
C TRP A 22 -0.14 -7.02 1.38
N ALA A 23 0.19 -5.91 2.05
CA ALA A 23 -0.33 -4.60 1.69
C ALA A 23 0.05 -4.21 0.26
N SER A 24 1.31 -4.45 -0.14
CA SER A 24 1.77 -4.27 -1.52
C SER A 24 0.94 -5.11 -2.50
N GLY A 25 0.82 -6.42 -2.24
CA GLY A 25 0.08 -7.33 -3.11
C GLY A 25 -1.40 -6.95 -3.27
N CYS A 26 -2.05 -6.56 -2.18
CA CYS A 26 -3.45 -6.11 -2.18
C CYS A 26 -3.63 -4.81 -2.98
N ILE A 27 -2.72 -3.84 -2.83
CA ILE A 27 -2.77 -2.60 -3.63
C ILE A 27 -2.53 -2.91 -5.11
N ALA A 28 -1.52 -3.74 -5.42
CA ALA A 28 -1.16 -4.08 -6.80
C ALA A 28 -2.28 -4.84 -7.51
N SER A 29 -2.98 -5.76 -6.83
CA SER A 29 -4.05 -6.56 -7.43
C SER A 29 -5.23 -5.70 -7.89
N MET A 30 -5.55 -4.59 -7.19
CA MET A 30 -6.56 -3.64 -7.66
C MET A 30 -6.17 -3.04 -9.02
N SER A 31 -4.89 -2.74 -9.24
CA SER A 31 -4.40 -2.23 -10.53
C SER A 31 -4.29 -3.29 -11.60
N LEU A 32 -3.82 -4.49 -11.27
CA LEU A 32 -3.54 -5.55 -12.25
C LEU A 32 -4.77 -6.36 -12.64
N ALA A 33 -5.75 -6.50 -11.76
CA ALA A 33 -6.98 -7.25 -12.02
C ALA A 33 -8.23 -6.37 -11.96
N GLY A 34 -8.33 -5.51 -10.93
CA GLY A 34 -9.52 -4.66 -10.73
C GLY A 34 -9.73 -3.63 -11.84
N ILE A 35 -8.67 -2.95 -12.27
CA ILE A 35 -8.74 -1.92 -13.32
C ILE A 35 -9.12 -2.50 -14.68
N PRO A 36 -8.48 -3.58 -15.20
CA PRO A 36 -8.94 -4.21 -16.42
C PRO A 36 -10.41 -4.66 -16.36
N ALA A 37 -10.87 -5.18 -15.21
CA ALA A 37 -12.27 -5.56 -15.03
C ALA A 37 -13.21 -4.34 -15.08
N ALA A 38 -12.85 -3.22 -14.45
CA ALA A 38 -13.65 -1.99 -14.50
C ALA A 38 -13.74 -1.42 -15.92
N LEU A 39 -12.65 -1.49 -16.69
CA LEU A 39 -12.58 -0.97 -18.06
C LEU A 39 -13.38 -1.77 -19.09
N GLN A 40 -13.89 -2.96 -18.74
CA GLN A 40 -14.82 -3.71 -19.60
C GLN A 40 -16.23 -3.09 -19.62
N LEU A 41 -16.52 -2.16 -18.71
CA LEU A 41 -17.81 -1.50 -18.59
C LEU A 41 -17.77 -0.11 -19.21
N SER A 42 -18.92 0.34 -19.73
CA SER A 42 -19.11 1.75 -20.07
C SER A 42 -19.35 2.59 -18.80
N ALA A 43 -18.89 3.83 -18.79
CA ALA A 43 -19.27 4.83 -17.82
C ALA A 43 -20.80 5.05 -17.85
N PRO A 44 -21.45 5.25 -16.69
CA PRO A 44 -20.83 5.48 -15.37
C PRO A 44 -20.40 4.19 -14.64
N ASN A 45 -20.78 3.00 -15.12
CA ASN A 45 -20.58 1.74 -14.40
C ASN A 45 -19.09 1.42 -14.16
N SER A 46 -18.21 1.73 -15.11
CA SER A 46 -16.75 1.59 -14.90
C SER A 46 -16.23 2.45 -13.74
N ALA A 47 -16.72 3.68 -13.60
CA ALA A 47 -16.38 4.57 -12.50
C ALA A 47 -17.02 4.11 -11.17
N ILE A 48 -18.23 3.57 -11.19
CA ILE A 48 -18.89 2.98 -10.01
C ILE A 48 -18.10 1.77 -9.49
N VAL A 49 -17.67 0.86 -10.38
CA VAL A 49 -16.83 -0.28 -9.99
C VAL A 49 -15.48 0.19 -9.44
N TRP A 50 -14.85 1.18 -10.06
CA TRP A 50 -13.66 1.82 -9.49
C TRP A 50 -13.92 2.39 -8.09
N GLN A 51 -15.05 3.06 -7.88
CA GLN A 51 -15.41 3.67 -6.59
C GLN A 51 -15.55 2.61 -5.49
N GLU A 52 -16.13 1.45 -5.82
CA GLU A 52 -16.20 0.32 -4.89
C GLU A 52 -14.81 -0.20 -4.48
N PHE A 53 -13.87 -0.32 -5.42
CA PHE A 53 -12.48 -0.65 -5.07
C PHE A 53 -11.84 0.41 -4.18
N PHE A 54 -12.04 1.70 -4.49
CA PHE A 54 -11.52 2.79 -3.68
C PHE A 54 -12.07 2.74 -2.25
N ASN A 55 -13.39 2.60 -2.09
CA ASN A 55 -14.06 2.57 -0.80
C ASN A 55 -13.58 1.39 0.07
N ARG A 56 -13.41 0.21 -0.52
CA ARG A 56 -12.84 -0.96 0.17
C ARG A 56 -11.38 -0.70 0.57
N GLY A 57 -10.61 -0.10 -0.32
CA GLY A 57 -9.22 0.28 -0.06
C GLY A 57 -9.09 1.23 1.11
N ILE A 58 -9.85 2.33 1.14
CA ILE A 58 -9.77 3.33 2.23
C ILE A 58 -10.30 2.78 3.57
N ALA A 59 -11.25 1.84 3.53
CA ALA A 59 -11.76 1.18 4.74
C ALA A 59 -10.80 0.15 5.35
N LEU A 60 -9.91 -0.44 4.55
CA LEU A 60 -9.02 -1.54 4.94
C LEU A 60 -7.55 -1.10 5.10
N MET A 61 -6.98 -0.45 4.09
CA MET A 61 -5.54 -0.23 3.98
C MET A 61 -4.94 0.63 5.10
N PRO A 62 -5.59 1.70 5.61
CA PRO A 62 -5.06 2.46 6.74
C PRO A 62 -4.89 1.61 8.00
N LYS A 63 -5.83 0.70 8.29
CA LYS A 63 -5.76 -0.20 9.45
C LYS A 63 -4.56 -1.14 9.33
N VAL A 64 -4.37 -1.71 8.14
CA VAL A 64 -3.25 -2.60 7.86
C VAL A 64 -1.92 -1.85 7.93
N ALA A 65 -1.84 -0.64 7.37
CA ALA A 65 -0.65 0.18 7.41
C ALA A 65 -0.25 0.54 8.86
N VAL A 66 -1.22 0.92 9.71
CA VAL A 66 -0.97 1.21 11.13
C VAL A 66 -0.47 -0.02 11.87
N THR A 67 -1.16 -1.15 11.77
CA THR A 67 -0.75 -2.40 12.45
C THR A 67 0.65 -2.84 12.02
N THR A 68 0.92 -2.78 10.71
CA THR A 68 2.23 -3.12 10.14
C THR A 68 3.33 -2.18 10.62
N ALA A 69 3.05 -0.87 10.65
CA ALA A 69 3.99 0.14 11.10
C ALA A 69 4.31 0.02 12.60
N LEU A 70 3.31 -0.30 13.44
CA LEU A 70 3.52 -0.56 14.87
C LEU A 70 4.41 -1.79 15.09
N ALA A 71 4.18 -2.86 14.32
CA ALA A 71 5.02 -4.06 14.37
C ALA A 71 6.48 -3.75 13.97
N TYR A 72 6.69 -3.02 12.87
CA TYR A 72 8.03 -2.55 12.48
C TYR A 72 8.67 -1.64 13.53
N THR A 73 7.89 -0.76 14.16
CA THR A 73 8.38 0.16 15.18
C THR A 73 8.87 -0.62 16.40
N TYR A 74 8.09 -1.58 16.89
CA TYR A 74 8.50 -2.45 17.99
C TYR A 74 9.74 -3.27 17.63
N ALA A 75 9.77 -3.88 16.44
CA ALA A 75 10.92 -4.65 15.96
C ALA A 75 12.19 -3.79 15.88
N SER A 76 12.07 -2.57 15.35
CA SER A 76 13.15 -1.58 15.27
C SER A 76 13.64 -1.20 16.66
N TYR A 77 12.73 -0.94 17.60
CA TYR A 77 13.07 -0.58 18.97
C TYR A 77 13.83 -1.70 19.70
N SER A 78 13.34 -2.94 19.62
CA SER A 78 14.03 -4.11 20.19
C SER A 78 15.42 -4.30 19.59
N ALA A 79 15.54 -4.21 18.26
CA ALA A 79 16.83 -4.31 17.57
C ALA A 79 17.81 -3.20 18.01
N TYR A 80 17.33 -1.98 18.21
CA TYR A 80 18.15 -0.88 18.72
C TYR A 80 18.66 -1.15 20.15
N GLN A 81 17.78 -1.60 21.05
CA GLN A 81 18.17 -1.93 22.43
C GLN A 81 19.21 -3.05 22.50
N GLU A 82 19.16 -4.00 21.56
CA GLU A 82 20.09 -5.12 21.47
C GLU A 82 21.37 -4.79 20.68
N GLY A 83 21.55 -3.54 20.23
CA GLY A 83 22.72 -3.11 19.44
C GLY A 83 22.76 -3.67 18.02
N ARG A 84 21.63 -4.21 17.52
CA ARG A 84 21.49 -4.77 16.16
C ARG A 84 21.14 -3.68 15.13
N LYS A 85 21.21 -4.03 13.84
CA LYS A 85 20.74 -3.13 12.77
C LYS A 85 19.22 -2.95 12.87
N TRP A 86 18.79 -1.70 13.03
CA TRP A 86 17.38 -1.35 13.25
C TRP A 86 16.81 -0.40 12.19
N LYS A 87 17.66 0.45 11.59
CA LYS A 87 17.23 1.55 10.71
C LYS A 87 16.35 1.09 9.54
N GLY A 88 16.62 -0.07 8.96
CA GLY A 88 15.80 -0.58 7.87
C GLY A 88 14.44 -1.12 8.30
N LEU A 89 14.27 -1.58 9.56
CA LEU A 89 12.95 -1.91 10.12
C LEU A 89 12.11 -0.63 10.29
N ALA A 90 12.71 0.44 10.82
CA ALA A 90 12.06 1.76 10.89
C ALA A 90 11.68 2.28 9.50
N ALA A 91 12.59 2.17 8.51
CA ALA A 91 12.31 2.54 7.13
C ALA A 91 11.16 1.71 6.52
N GLY A 92 11.09 0.40 6.82
CA GLY A 92 10.00 -0.47 6.38
C GLY A 92 8.62 -0.01 6.87
N GLY A 93 8.53 0.36 8.15
CA GLY A 93 7.33 0.96 8.71
C GLY A 93 6.96 2.29 8.05
N ALA A 94 7.93 3.19 7.89
CA ALA A 94 7.72 4.50 7.27
C ALA A 94 7.23 4.38 5.81
N LEU A 95 7.84 3.51 5.00
CA LEU A 95 7.44 3.25 3.62
C LEU A 95 6.03 2.65 3.53
N THR A 96 5.64 1.82 4.50
CA THR A 96 4.27 1.28 4.54
C THR A 96 3.24 2.37 4.81
N VAL A 97 3.52 3.32 5.70
CA VAL A 97 2.63 4.47 5.99
C VAL A 97 2.63 5.48 4.84
N ALA A 98 3.72 5.59 4.09
CA ALA A 98 3.88 6.53 2.99
C ALA A 98 2.85 6.37 1.84
N ILE A 99 2.10 5.26 1.80
CA ILE A 99 0.97 5.11 0.87
C ILE A 99 -0.08 6.22 1.06
N VAL A 100 -0.26 6.76 2.27
CA VAL A 100 -1.23 7.82 2.58
C VAL A 100 -0.81 9.15 1.95
N PRO A 101 0.38 9.73 2.26
CA PRO A 101 0.82 10.96 1.62
C PRO A 101 0.98 10.80 0.10
N PHE A 102 1.35 9.62 -0.41
CA PHE A 102 1.37 9.36 -1.84
C PHE A 102 -0.03 9.54 -2.47
N THR A 103 -1.06 8.95 -1.86
CA THR A 103 -2.44 9.10 -2.34
C THR A 103 -2.87 10.56 -2.33
N LEU A 104 -2.59 11.29 -1.25
CA LEU A 104 -2.97 12.70 -1.12
C LEU A 104 -2.27 13.59 -2.17
N MET A 105 -0.99 13.36 -2.41
CA MET A 105 -0.17 14.18 -3.30
C MET A 105 -0.38 13.88 -4.79
N PHE A 106 -0.45 12.60 -5.16
CA PHE A 106 -0.40 12.19 -6.56
C PHE A 106 -1.75 11.70 -7.12
N MET A 107 -2.67 11.23 -6.26
CA MET A 107 -3.90 10.59 -6.71
C MET A 107 -5.17 11.42 -6.49
N SER A 108 -5.16 12.40 -5.57
CA SER A 108 -6.36 13.17 -5.20
C SER A 108 -7.10 13.80 -6.37
N SER A 109 -6.38 14.40 -7.33
CA SER A 109 -7.01 15.00 -8.52
C SER A 109 -7.77 13.97 -9.35
N THR A 110 -7.14 12.83 -9.65
CA THR A 110 -7.77 11.71 -10.37
C THR A 110 -8.94 11.12 -9.58
N ASN A 111 -8.79 10.93 -8.27
CA ASN A 111 -9.85 10.41 -7.40
C ASN A 111 -11.08 11.33 -7.45
N ASN A 112 -10.90 12.65 -7.33
CA ASN A 112 -11.99 13.61 -7.35
C ASN A 112 -12.77 13.60 -8.67
N LEU A 113 -12.07 13.48 -9.81
CA LEU A 113 -12.72 13.35 -11.12
C LEU A 113 -13.48 12.03 -11.25
N LEU A 114 -12.91 10.92 -10.79
CA LEU A 114 -13.56 9.62 -10.84
C LEU A 114 -14.79 9.53 -9.91
N PHE A 115 -14.77 10.19 -8.76
CA PHE A 115 -15.97 10.34 -7.92
C PHE A 115 -17.07 11.12 -8.62
N LYS A 116 -16.74 12.22 -9.31
CA LYS A 116 -17.72 12.97 -10.12
C LYS A 116 -18.29 12.12 -11.26
N ALA A 117 -17.43 11.32 -11.91
CA ALA A 117 -17.84 10.40 -12.97
C ALA A 117 -18.79 9.30 -12.45
N ALA A 118 -18.48 8.70 -11.30
CA ALA A 118 -19.33 7.70 -10.67
C ALA A 118 -20.68 8.28 -10.22
N ALA A 119 -20.70 9.55 -9.79
CA ALA A 119 -21.93 10.28 -9.47
C ALA A 119 -22.71 10.80 -10.69
N GLY A 120 -22.20 10.61 -11.92
CA GLY A 120 -22.83 11.14 -13.14
C GLY A 120 -22.80 12.66 -13.27
N THR A 121 -21.93 13.33 -12.51
CA THR A 121 -21.82 14.81 -12.45
C THR A 121 -20.60 15.35 -13.22
N LEU A 122 -19.80 14.45 -13.80
CA LEU A 122 -18.68 14.83 -14.66
C LEU A 122 -19.14 14.84 -16.12
N GLU A 123 -19.04 16.01 -16.76
CA GLU A 123 -19.15 16.12 -18.22
C GLU A 123 -17.86 15.58 -18.85
N ALA A 124 -17.87 14.29 -19.21
CA ALA A 124 -16.73 13.60 -19.79
C ALA A 124 -17.21 12.49 -20.74
N SER A 125 -16.44 12.23 -21.79
CA SER A 125 -16.71 11.10 -22.67
C SER A 125 -16.40 9.76 -21.99
N GLN A 126 -16.87 8.67 -22.58
CA GLN A 126 -16.52 7.31 -22.19
C GLN A 126 -14.99 7.10 -22.18
N GLU A 127 -14.31 7.65 -23.19
CA GLU A 127 -12.85 7.57 -23.33
C GLU A 127 -12.12 8.35 -22.24
N ASP A 128 -12.64 9.52 -21.84
CA ASP A 128 -12.05 10.33 -20.77
C ASP A 128 -12.13 9.61 -19.42
N VAL A 129 -13.27 8.99 -19.11
CA VAL A 129 -13.43 8.18 -17.89
C VAL A 129 -12.48 6.99 -17.91
N ALA A 130 -12.35 6.28 -19.03
CA ALA A 130 -11.41 5.18 -19.18
C ALA A 130 -9.95 5.62 -18.97
N LYS A 131 -9.54 6.79 -19.51
CA LYS A 131 -8.22 7.39 -19.28
C LYS A 131 -7.98 7.71 -17.81
N LEU A 132 -8.97 8.23 -17.10
CA LEU A 132 -8.88 8.51 -15.67
C LEU A 132 -8.70 7.22 -14.85
N ILE A 133 -9.49 6.17 -15.14
CA ILE A 133 -9.38 4.86 -14.49
C ILE A 133 -7.99 4.25 -14.76
N GLY A 134 -7.52 4.28 -16.02
CA GLY A 134 -6.19 3.80 -16.39
C GLY A 134 -5.07 4.55 -15.67
N ARG A 135 -5.15 5.88 -15.61
CA ARG A 135 -4.20 6.73 -14.86
C ARG A 135 -4.20 6.38 -13.37
N TRP A 136 -5.38 6.18 -12.77
CA TRP A 136 -5.49 5.75 -11.38
C TRP A 136 -4.80 4.39 -11.17
N GLY A 137 -5.02 3.43 -12.07
CA GLY A 137 -4.40 2.11 -12.02
C GLY A 137 -2.88 2.17 -12.02
N VAL A 138 -2.28 2.98 -12.89
CA VAL A 138 -0.83 3.20 -12.94
C VAL A 138 -0.32 3.81 -11.63
N LEU A 139 -0.92 4.90 -11.16
CA LEU A 139 -0.51 5.56 -9.92
C LEU A 139 -0.64 4.63 -8.70
N ASN A 140 -1.72 3.85 -8.65
CA ASN A 140 -1.94 2.89 -7.58
C ASN A 140 -0.92 1.74 -7.61
N LEU A 141 -0.48 1.31 -8.79
CA LEU A 141 0.59 0.32 -8.94
C LEU A 141 1.95 0.88 -8.50
N VAL A 142 2.26 2.13 -8.85
CA VAL A 142 3.47 2.80 -8.32
C VAL A 142 3.41 2.91 -6.80
N ARG A 143 2.23 3.23 -6.24
CA ARG A 143 2.02 3.30 -4.79
C ARG A 143 2.31 1.97 -4.09
N SER A 144 1.97 0.82 -4.70
CA SER A 144 2.24 -0.49 -4.09
C SER A 144 3.73 -0.78 -3.94
N LEU A 145 4.59 -0.11 -4.71
CA LEU A 145 6.04 -0.26 -4.60
C LEU A 145 6.60 0.25 -3.26
N LEU A 146 5.89 1.15 -2.58
CA LEU A 146 6.32 1.66 -1.27
C LEU A 146 6.34 0.56 -0.20
N PRO A 147 5.23 -0.13 0.12
CA PRO A 147 5.25 -1.25 1.06
C PRO A 147 6.09 -2.44 0.56
N LEU A 148 6.24 -2.62 -0.76
CA LEU A 148 7.18 -3.61 -1.31
C LEU A 148 8.64 -3.28 -0.95
N ALA A 149 9.06 -2.04 -1.17
CA ALA A 149 10.39 -1.57 -0.78
C ALA A 149 10.59 -1.72 0.73
N GLY A 150 9.56 -1.41 1.53
CA GLY A 150 9.59 -1.63 2.97
C GLY A 150 9.82 -3.09 3.36
N THR A 151 9.17 -4.02 2.65
CA THR A 151 9.38 -5.47 2.81
C THR A 151 10.83 -5.87 2.52
N ILE A 152 11.38 -5.42 1.39
CA ILE A 152 12.74 -5.76 0.95
C ILE A 152 13.78 -5.22 1.94
N ILE A 153 13.63 -3.97 2.37
CA ILE A 153 14.55 -3.32 3.32
C ILE A 153 14.44 -3.98 4.70
N GLY A 154 13.23 -4.26 5.16
CA GLY A 154 12.98 -4.96 6.43
C GLY A 154 13.62 -6.35 6.45
N LEU A 155 13.37 -7.16 5.42
CA LEU A 155 13.96 -8.49 5.26
C LEU A 155 15.49 -8.43 5.19
N SER A 156 16.04 -7.52 4.38
CA SER A 156 17.49 -7.34 4.25
C SER A 156 18.14 -6.96 5.58
N THR A 157 17.47 -6.15 6.39
CA THR A 157 17.97 -5.72 7.71
C THR A 157 18.07 -6.90 8.67
N VAL A 158 17.08 -7.79 8.65
CA VAL A 158 17.07 -9.00 9.48
C VAL A 158 18.17 -9.96 9.05
N LEU A 159 18.28 -10.24 7.74
CA LEU A 159 19.28 -11.17 7.20
C LEU A 159 20.72 -10.71 7.48
N GLN A 160 20.96 -9.40 7.51
CA GLN A 160 22.26 -8.83 7.86
C GLN A 160 22.55 -8.79 9.36
N SER A 161 21.58 -9.16 10.20
CA SER A 161 21.68 -9.20 11.66
C SER A 161 21.70 -10.64 12.21
N LEU A 162 21.68 -11.64 11.33
CA LEU A 162 21.91 -13.05 11.63
C LEU A 162 23.41 -13.37 11.51
#